data_AF-A0A1W6WZ03-F1
#
_entry.id   AF-A0A1W6WZ03-F1
#
_cell.length_a   1.000
_cell.length_b   1.000
_cell.length_c   1.000
_cell.angle_alpha   90.00
_cell.angle_beta   90.00
_cell.angle_gamma   90.00
#
_symmetry.space_group_name_H-M   'P 1'
#
loop_
_entity.id
_entity.type
_entity.pdbx_description
1 polymer ?
#
loop_
_entity_poly.entity_id
_entity_poly.type
_entity_poly.pdbx_seq_one_letter_code
_entity_poly.pdbx_strand_id
1 'polypeptide(L)' 'MNIFSLMPIIIMAFVFLFIMLCLLVNVIFLYFEKELPDPLKLALPGMLTCLILLLFLHFIK' A
#
# COMPACT_ATOMS: atom_id res chain seq x y z
N MET A 1 -15.95 6.47 24.84
CA MET A 1 -14.51 6.72 24.61
C MET A 1 -14.37 8.05 23.90
N ASN A 2 -13.51 8.94 24.39
CA ASN A 2 -13.22 10.18 23.68
C ASN A 2 -12.68 9.86 22.28
N ILE A 3 -13.24 10.50 21.25
CA ILE A 3 -12.82 10.36 19.85
C ILE A 3 -11.30 10.60 19.71
N PHE A 4 -10.73 11.51 20.51
CA PHE A 4 -9.30 11.78 20.60
C PHE A 4 -8.45 10.57 21.02
N SER A 5 -8.99 9.65 21.82
CA SER A 5 -8.29 8.42 22.22
C SER A 5 -8.36 7.32 21.15
N LEU A 6 -9.35 7.38 20.26
CA LEU A 6 -9.53 6.41 19.17
C LEU A 6 -8.71 6.78 17.94
N MET A 7 -8.45 8.07 17.72
CA MET A 7 -7.65 8.61 16.62
C MET A 7 -6.29 7.89 16.42
N PRO A 8 -5.42 7.73 17.45
CA PRO A 8 -4.14 7.04 17.26
C PRO A 8 -4.29 5.55 16.90
N ILE A 9 -5.33 4.88 17.42
CA ILE A 9 -5.60 3.46 17.13
C ILE A 9 -6.03 3.30 15.67
N ILE A 10 -6.90 4.21 15.20
CA ILE A 10 -7.36 4.23 13.81
C ILE A 10 -6.17 4.45 12.87
N ILE A 11 -5.29 5.41 13.17
CA ILE A 11 -4.08 5.67 12.37
C ILE A 11 -3.16 4.44 12.34
N MET A 12 -2.91 3.77 13.48
CA MET A 12 -2.11 2.54 13.49
C MET A 12 -2.73 1.42 12.65
N ALA A 13 -4.05 1.22 12.75
CA ALA A 13 -4.76 0.22 11.94
C ALA A 13 -4.63 0.52 10.45
N PHE A 14 -4.76 1.78 10.05
CA PHE A 14 -4.54 2.22 8.69
C PHE A 14 -3.10 1.94 8.22
N VAL A 15 -2.08 2.35 8.99
CA VAL A 15 -0.67 2.06 8.64
C VAL A 15 -0.41 0.56 8.49
N PHE A 16 -0.98 -0.27 9.36
CA PHE A 16 -0.88 -1.71 9.23
C PHE A 16 -1.51 -2.22 7.93
N LEU A 17 -2.72 -1.73 7.60
CA LEU A 17 -3.43 -2.07 6.37
C LEU A 17 -2.63 -1.67 5.12
N PHE A 18 -1.97 -0.51 5.17
CA PHE A 18 -1.08 -0.03 4.11
C PHE A 18 0.09 -0.98 3.86
N ILE A 19 0.80 -1.39 4.91
CA ILE A 19 1.94 -2.31 4.81
C ILE A 19 1.48 -3.65 4.21
N MET A 20 0.34 -4.18 4.65
CA MET A 20 -0.21 -5.44 4.13
C MET A 20 -0.57 -5.34 2.64
N LEU A 21 -1.14 -4.21 2.20
CA LEU A 21 -1.42 -3.93 0.79
C LEU A 21 -0.14 -3.87 -0.05
N CYS A 22 0.89 -3.19 0.44
CA CYS A 22 2.20 -3.12 -0.24
C CYS A 22 2.84 -4.50 -0.37
N LEU A 23 2.77 -5.33 0.67
CA LEU A 23 3.24 -6.72 0.63
C LEU A 23 2.45 -7.56 -0.37
N LEU A 24 1.12 -7.43 -0.39
CA LEU A 24 0.26 -8.13 -1.34
C LEU A 24 0.63 -7.79 -2.78
N VAL A 25 0.78 -6.50 -3.11
CA VAL A 25 1.21 -6.04 -4.43
C VAL A 25 2.53 -6.68 -4.82
N ASN A 26 3.53 -6.64 -3.94
CA ASN A 26 4.83 -7.25 -4.22
C ASN A 26 4.77 -8.77 -4.41
N VAL A 27 3.97 -9.49 -3.61
CA VAL A 27 3.78 -10.95 -3.77
C VAL A 27 3.09 -11.28 -5.09
N ILE A 28 2.09 -10.49 -5.49
CA ILE A 28 1.43 -10.63 -6.79
C ILE A 28 2.46 -10.43 -7.92
N PHE A 29 3.28 -9.39 -7.86
CA PHE A 29 4.29 -9.14 -8.90
C PHE A 29 5.40 -10.17 -8.93
N LEU A 30 5.78 -10.73 -7.78
CA LEU A 30 6.71 -11.85 -7.72
C LEU A 30 6.17 -13.06 -8.49
N TYR A 31 4.86 -13.32 -8.42
CA TYR A 31 4.23 -14.39 -9.19
C TYR A 31 4.25 -14.12 -10.70
N PHE A 32 4.05 -12.87 -11.11
CA PHE A 32 4.04 -12.45 -12.51
C PHE A 32 5.43 -12.09 -13.08
N GLU A 33 6.50 -12.21 -12.29
CA GLU A 33 7.86 -11.81 -12.66
C GLU A 33 8.36 -12.52 -13.93
N LYS A 34 7.91 -13.75 -14.19
CA LYS A 34 8.29 -14.51 -15.38
C LYS A 34 7.58 -14.08 -16.67
N GLU A 35 6.43 -13.43 -16.55
CA GLU A 35 5.57 -13.07 -17.68
C GLU A 35 5.72 -11.58 -18.07
N LEU A 36 6.19 -10.74 -17.14
CA LEU A 36 6.35 -9.31 -17.38
C LEU A 36 7.68 -8.99 -18.09
N PRO A 37 7.69 -8.03 -19.04
CA PRO A 37 8.93 -7.50 -19.59
C PRO A 37 9.74 -6.76 -18.51
N ASP A 38 11.08 -6.86 -18.57
CA ASP A 38 12.00 -6.34 -17.55
C ASP A 38 11.75 -4.90 -17.05
N PRO A 39 11.42 -3.89 -17.89
CA PRO A 39 11.12 -2.55 -17.39
C PRO A 39 9.82 -2.49 -16.57
N LEU A 40 8.85 -3.37 -16.84
CA LEU A 40 7.57 -3.40 -16.13
C LEU A 40 7.68 -4.08 -14.77
N LYS A 41 8.61 -5.02 -14.59
CA LYS A 41 8.78 -5.78 -13.32
C LYS A 41 9.02 -4.88 -12.12
N LEU A 42 9.69 -3.76 -12.32
CA LEU A 42 10.04 -2.82 -11.26
C LEU A 42 9.12 -1.58 -11.26
N ALA A 43 8.68 -1.13 -12.44
CA ALA A 43 7.81 0.03 -12.56
C ALA A 43 6.38 -0.23 -12.07
N LEU A 44 5.77 -1.37 -12.41
CA LEU A 44 4.38 -1.67 -12.06
C LEU A 44 4.13 -1.81 -10.54
N PRO A 45 4.96 -2.57 -9.78
CA PRO A 45 4.80 -2.62 -8.33
C PRO A 45 5.00 -1.24 -7.73
N GLY A 46 6.07 -0.52 -8.10
CA GLY A 46 6.34 0.82 -7.58
C GLY A 46 5.21 1.83 -7.86
N MET A 47 4.62 1.81 -9.05
CA MET A 47 3.46 2.64 -9.39
C MET A 47 2.24 2.32 -8.53
N LEU A 48 1.95 1.04 -8.29
CA LEU A 48 0.86 0.62 -7.42
C LEU A 48 1.10 1.04 -5.96
N THR A 49 2.32 0.89 -5.44
CA THR A 49 2.67 1.36 -4.11
C THR A 49 2.48 2.89 -3.98
N CYS A 50 2.88 3.65 -5.00
CA CYS A 50 2.65 5.10 -5.06
C CYS A 50 1.17 5.47 -5.11
N LEU A 51 0.35 4.73 -5.86
CA LEU A 51 -1.10 4.92 -5.89
C LEU A 51 -1.75 4.65 -4.54
N ILE A 52 -1.33 3.59 -3.84
CA ILE A 52 -1.81 3.28 -2.49
C ILE A 52 -1.42 4.40 -1.51
N LEU A 53 -0.20 4.95 -1.63
CA LEU A 53 0.26 6.06 -0.80
C LEU A 53 -0.56 7.34 -1.05
N LEU A 54 -0.82 7.66 -2.32
CA LEU A 54 -1.64 8.81 -2.71
C LEU A 54 -3.08 8.68 -2.21
N LEU A 55 -3.66 7.49 -2.29
CA LEU A 55 -4.97 7.18 -1.71
C LEU A 55 -4.98 7.46 -0.20
N PHE A 56 -3.93 7.02 0.49
CA PHE A 56 -3.75 7.26 1.92
C PHE A 56 -3.68 8.74 2.28
N LEU A 57 -2.85 9.50 1.56
CA LEU A 57 -2.74 10.95 1.75
C LEU A 57 -4.06 11.67 1.47
N HIS A 58 -4.85 11.18 0.52
CA HIS A 58 -6.19 11.72 0.26
C HIS A 58 -7.16 11.48 1.42
N PHE A 59 -7.11 10.33 2.09
CA PHE A 59 -7.97 10.01 3.23
C PHE A 59 -7.52 10.65 4.56
N ILE A 60 -6.24 11.00 4.68
CA ILE A 60 -5.69 11.68 5.87
C ILE A 60 -5.95 13.20 5.82
N LYS A 61 -6.10 13.77 4.61
CA LYS A 61 -6.46 15.17 4.41
C LYS A 61 -7.91 15.46 4.79
#